data_AF-A0A6A6U286-F1
#
_entry.id   AF-A0A6A6U286-F1
#
_cell.length_a   1.000
_cell.length_b   1.000
_cell.length_c   1.000
_cell.angle_alpha   90.00
_cell.angle_beta   90.00
_cell.angle_gamma   90.00
#
_symmetry.space_group_name_H-M   'P 1'
#
loop_
_entity.id
_entity.type
_entity.pdbx_description
1 polymer ?
#
loop_
_entity_poly.entity_id
_entity_poly.type
_entity_poly.pdbx_seq_one_letter_code
_entity_poly.pdbx_strand_id
1 'polypeptide(L)'
;MAPSPRQLVLLSCLAAISMAACPRPILQTALDNFIQVAEKPSGASLKLAAGAKMTQNNSPITSFDQSKIAKSSGFGKAFKIDVLDEEACTVAVMRTPKIDGQLELFSARIKVAPTGEIQELELYNAGKGSHMLFKPEGLPNEAPALWSSDAPATHESLVKIIDSYPEGMEKGNGSITKASPTCNRFENGQEMGVGVCNKFPFEYPVVYRRYYADTKTGVGLGAFLFSTLNGSKRKAMGFKALWLHEYFKVEKGQIAMIAAVMNNVEDNFKDVWSPA
;
A
#
# COMPACT_ATOMS: atom_id res chain seq x y z
N MET A 1 -52.18 36.61 38.54
CA MET A 1 -51.54 36.43 37.23
C MET A 1 -50.21 35.74 37.46
N ALA A 2 -50.10 34.48 37.04
CA ALA A 2 -48.90 33.66 37.26
C ALA A 2 -47.85 33.94 36.17
N PRO A 3 -46.55 34.00 36.50
CA PRO A 3 -45.51 34.21 35.50
C PRO A 3 -45.33 32.97 34.63
N SER A 4 -45.29 33.20 33.32
CA SER A 4 -45.03 32.22 32.27
C SER A 4 -43.59 31.67 32.37
N PRO A 5 -43.38 30.35 32.18
CA PRO A 5 -42.06 29.74 32.21
C PRO A 5 -41.29 30.16 30.95
N ARG A 6 -40.37 31.11 31.12
CA ARG A 6 -39.42 31.50 30.09
C ARG A 6 -38.56 30.29 29.71
N GLN A 7 -38.62 29.99 28.43
CA GLN A 7 -37.88 28.97 27.71
C GLN A 7 -36.39 29.03 28.06
N LEU A 8 -35.92 28.01 28.76
CA LEU A 8 -34.51 27.68 28.86
C LEU A 8 -34.08 27.16 27.48
N VAL A 9 -33.65 28.04 26.59
CA VAL A 9 -33.02 27.66 25.32
C VAL A 9 -31.69 27.01 25.67
N LEU A 10 -31.67 25.67 25.75
CA LEU A 10 -30.44 24.89 25.71
C LEU A 10 -29.77 25.17 24.36
N LEU A 11 -28.78 26.06 24.36
CA LEU A 11 -27.73 26.09 23.34
C LEU A 11 -26.92 24.80 23.52
N SER A 12 -27.39 23.71 22.95
CA SER A 12 -26.55 22.54 22.70
C SER A 12 -25.51 22.96 21.68
N CYS A 13 -24.35 23.41 22.17
CA CYS A 13 -23.13 23.45 21.39
C CYS A 13 -22.87 22.03 20.89
N LEU A 14 -23.39 21.73 19.70
CA LEU A 14 -22.87 20.70 18.82
C LEU A 14 -21.45 21.14 18.48
N ALA A 15 -20.52 20.90 19.40
CA ALA A 15 -19.16 20.62 19.02
C ALA A 15 -19.28 19.38 18.16
N ALA A 16 -19.43 19.59 16.85
CA ALA A 16 -19.06 18.60 15.87
C ALA A 16 -17.62 18.27 16.23
N ILE A 17 -17.45 17.16 16.95
CA ILE A 17 -16.16 16.50 17.10
C ILE A 17 -15.86 16.14 15.66
N SER A 18 -15.19 17.07 14.96
CA SER A 18 -14.52 16.78 13.71
C SER A 18 -13.64 15.62 14.10
N MET A 19 -14.04 14.40 13.72
CA MET A 19 -13.21 13.22 13.92
C MET A 19 -11.85 13.65 13.40
N ALA A 20 -10.89 13.77 14.30
CA ALA A 20 -9.65 14.46 14.00
C ALA A 20 -9.02 13.71 12.84
N ALA A 21 -9.09 14.30 11.63
CA ALA A 21 -8.40 13.80 10.46
C ALA A 21 -6.95 13.57 10.89
N CYS A 22 -6.36 12.42 10.54
CA CYS A 22 -4.99 12.12 10.94
C CYS A 22 -4.05 13.07 10.20
N PRO A 23 -3.55 14.14 10.86
CA PRO A 23 -2.84 15.18 10.15
C PRO A 23 -1.56 14.59 9.59
N ARG A 24 -1.20 14.98 8.37
CA ARG A 24 0.03 14.54 7.70
C ARG A 24 1.28 14.50 8.59
N PRO A 25 1.56 15.48 9.49
CA PRO A 25 2.71 15.41 10.39
C PRO A 25 2.72 14.18 11.32
N ILE A 26 1.55 13.69 11.77
CA ILE A 26 1.46 12.49 12.60
C ILE A 26 1.83 11.25 11.77
N LEU A 27 1.31 11.15 10.55
CA LEU A 27 1.64 10.08 9.62
C LEU A 27 3.12 10.09 9.24
N GLN A 28 3.68 11.26 8.96
CA GLN A 28 5.11 11.42 8.68
C GLN A 28 5.96 10.98 9.88
N THR A 29 5.61 11.39 11.09
CA THR A 29 6.33 10.98 12.31
C THR A 29 6.26 9.46 12.50
N ALA A 30 5.12 8.82 12.23
CA ALA A 30 4.99 7.37 12.30
C ALA A 30 5.85 6.66 11.23
N LEU A 31 5.88 7.18 10.01
CA LEU A 31 6.76 6.69 8.94
C LEU A 31 8.23 6.80 9.32
N ASP A 32 8.66 7.97 9.81
CA ASP A 32 10.05 8.23 10.17
C ASP A 32 10.50 7.31 11.32
N ASN A 33 9.66 7.14 12.35
CA ASN A 33 9.92 6.19 13.44
C ASN A 33 10.02 4.75 12.92
N PHE A 34 9.11 4.34 12.02
CA PHE A 34 9.16 3.01 11.43
C PHE A 34 10.44 2.78 10.64
N ILE A 35 10.84 3.73 9.80
CA ILE A 35 12.06 3.67 9.00
C ILE A 35 13.30 3.64 9.90
N GLN A 36 13.34 4.47 10.94
CA GLN A 36 14.45 4.49 11.90
C GLN A 36 14.64 3.12 12.57
N VAL A 37 13.55 2.48 13.01
CA VAL A 37 13.58 1.14 13.62
C VAL A 37 13.98 0.08 12.59
N ALA A 38 13.50 0.18 11.35
CA ALA A 38 13.83 -0.74 10.26
C ALA A 38 15.31 -0.64 9.80
N GLU A 39 15.91 0.54 9.83
CA GLU A 39 17.32 0.77 9.45
C GLU A 39 18.31 0.39 10.54
N LYS A 40 17.96 0.64 11.81
CA LYS A 40 18.84 0.42 12.95
C LYS A 40 18.07 -0.30 14.06
N PRO A 41 17.99 -1.64 13.99
CA PRO A 41 17.25 -2.44 14.98
C PRO A 41 17.77 -2.30 16.42
N SER A 42 18.97 -1.75 16.65
CA SER A 42 19.54 -1.60 17.99
C SER A 42 18.95 -0.39 18.74
N GLY A 43 17.98 -0.65 19.61
CA GLY A 43 17.59 0.26 20.72
C GLY A 43 16.39 1.17 20.47
N ALA A 44 15.94 1.33 19.23
CA ALA A 44 14.67 1.98 18.91
C ALA A 44 13.53 0.93 18.89
N SER A 45 12.37 1.28 19.45
CA SER A 45 11.18 0.43 19.43
C SER A 45 10.03 1.14 18.73
N LEU A 46 9.19 0.37 18.03
CA LEU A 46 7.96 0.91 17.47
C LEU A 46 7.02 1.33 18.60
N LYS A 47 6.41 2.51 18.47
CA LYS A 47 5.34 2.97 19.37
C LYS A 47 4.04 2.26 19.02
N LEU A 48 3.84 1.05 19.54
CA LEU A 48 2.65 0.23 19.29
C LEU A 48 1.51 0.62 20.25
N ALA A 49 0.27 0.63 19.74
CA ALA A 49 -0.92 0.73 20.57
C ALA A 49 -1.15 -0.58 21.36
N ALA A 50 -1.86 -0.51 22.48
CA ALA A 50 -2.29 -1.72 23.18
C ALA A 50 -3.16 -2.59 22.26
N GLY A 51 -2.79 -3.87 22.10
CA GLY A 51 -3.49 -4.80 21.20
C GLY A 51 -3.20 -4.60 19.71
N ALA A 52 -2.11 -3.90 19.35
CA ALA A 52 -1.72 -3.73 17.96
C ALA A 52 -1.62 -5.07 17.22
N LYS A 53 -2.17 -5.14 16.01
CA LYS A 53 -2.13 -6.33 15.15
C LYS A 53 -0.95 -6.24 14.19
N MET A 54 -0.23 -7.34 13.98
CA MET A 54 0.91 -7.36 13.08
C MET A 54 0.91 -8.62 12.23
N THR A 55 1.31 -8.48 10.97
CA THR A 55 1.46 -9.61 10.04
C THR A 55 2.71 -9.44 9.19
N GLN A 56 3.32 -10.55 8.77
CA GLN A 56 4.29 -10.58 7.69
C GLN A 56 3.84 -11.56 6.61
N ASN A 57 3.76 -11.11 5.35
CA ASN A 57 3.26 -11.92 4.23
C ASN A 57 1.95 -12.63 4.58
N ASN A 58 0.99 -11.87 5.12
CA ASN A 58 -0.34 -12.33 5.52
C ASN A 58 -0.35 -13.40 6.64
N SER A 59 0.79 -13.64 7.30
CA SER A 59 0.89 -14.50 8.49
C SER A 59 0.99 -13.63 9.75
N PRO A 60 0.19 -13.88 10.81
CA PRO A 60 0.31 -13.14 12.06
C PRO A 60 1.71 -13.26 12.69
N ILE A 61 2.21 -12.17 13.26
CA ILE A 61 3.43 -12.13 14.09
C ILE A 61 3.10 -11.42 15.41
N THR A 62 3.81 -11.76 16.49
CA THR A 62 3.52 -11.20 17.82
C THR A 62 4.45 -10.07 18.23
N SER A 63 5.58 -9.90 17.54
CA SER A 63 6.50 -8.78 17.73
C SER A 63 7.14 -8.36 16.42
N PHE A 64 7.59 -7.09 16.34
CA PHE A 64 8.35 -6.61 15.19
C PHE A 64 9.66 -7.38 14.99
N ASP A 65 10.32 -7.82 16.06
CA ASP A 65 11.58 -8.57 16.03
C ASP A 65 11.47 -9.94 15.32
N GLN A 66 10.26 -10.49 15.19
CA GLN A 66 10.00 -11.70 14.41
C GLN A 66 10.03 -11.44 12.90
N SER A 67 9.90 -10.18 12.48
CA SER A 67 9.89 -9.81 11.06
C SER A 67 11.28 -9.96 10.43
N LYS A 68 11.30 -10.14 9.11
CA LYS A 68 12.52 -10.12 8.30
C LYS A 68 13.15 -8.73 8.26
N ILE A 69 12.33 -7.68 8.22
CA ILE A 69 12.83 -6.30 8.16
C ILE A 69 13.56 -5.90 9.44
N ALA A 70 13.16 -6.43 10.61
CA ALA A 70 13.90 -6.26 11.87
C ALA A 70 15.31 -6.88 11.86
N LYS A 71 15.58 -7.80 10.93
CA LYS A 71 16.90 -8.43 10.72
C LYS A 71 17.68 -7.79 9.56
N SER A 72 17.15 -6.70 8.97
CA SER A 72 17.82 -6.06 7.85
C SER A 72 19.11 -5.37 8.28
N SER A 73 20.04 -5.28 7.35
CA SER A 73 21.28 -4.49 7.49
C SER A 73 21.12 -3.06 6.93
N GLY A 74 19.88 -2.58 6.85
CA GLY A 74 19.50 -1.29 6.25
C GLY A 74 18.98 -1.42 4.81
N PHE A 75 18.72 -0.27 4.18
CA PHE A 75 18.22 -0.20 2.80
C PHE A 75 19.36 -0.19 1.79
N GLY A 76 19.27 -1.05 0.78
CA GLY A 76 20.30 -1.22 -0.24
C GLY A 76 20.24 -0.22 -1.38
N LYS A 77 19.09 0.45 -1.59
CA LYS A 77 18.93 1.59 -2.50
C LYS A 77 18.19 2.72 -1.77
N ALA A 78 18.34 3.95 -2.27
CA ALA A 78 17.56 5.11 -1.84
C ALA A 78 16.15 5.14 -2.48
N PHE A 79 15.76 4.06 -3.17
CA PHE A 79 14.45 3.89 -3.77
C PHE A 79 13.36 3.87 -2.70
N LYS A 80 12.45 4.84 -2.77
CA LYS A 80 11.33 4.97 -1.86
C LYS A 80 10.06 5.45 -2.54
N ILE A 81 8.95 4.84 -2.17
CA ILE A 81 7.60 5.34 -2.48
C ILE A 81 6.85 5.40 -1.16
N ASP A 82 6.21 6.53 -0.89
CA ASP A 82 5.49 6.81 0.34
C ASP A 82 4.06 7.22 0.01
N VAL A 83 3.11 6.76 0.82
CA VAL A 83 1.68 7.14 0.77
C VAL A 83 1.30 7.56 2.18
N LEU A 84 0.91 8.83 2.34
CA LEU A 84 0.38 9.36 3.59
C LEU A 84 -1.13 9.63 3.42
N ASP A 85 -1.94 8.62 3.73
CA ASP A 85 -3.40 8.68 3.61
C ASP A 85 -4.01 9.25 4.91
N GLU A 86 -4.29 10.55 4.88
CA GLU A 86 -4.87 11.31 6.00
C GLU A 86 -6.31 10.90 6.33
N GLU A 87 -7.06 10.38 5.33
CA GLU A 87 -8.44 9.93 5.49
C GLU A 87 -8.50 8.56 6.18
N ALA A 88 -7.61 7.65 5.79
CA ALA A 88 -7.52 6.30 6.36
C ALA A 88 -6.60 6.20 7.60
N CYS A 89 -5.99 7.30 8.03
CA CYS A 89 -4.97 7.31 9.09
C CYS A 89 -3.86 6.28 8.84
N THR A 90 -3.43 6.16 7.59
CA THR A 90 -2.58 5.06 7.14
C THR A 90 -1.35 5.58 6.40
N VAL A 91 -0.21 4.97 6.69
CA VAL A 91 1.01 5.10 5.92
C VAL A 91 1.19 3.84 5.09
N ALA A 92 1.57 3.97 3.82
CA ALA A 92 2.16 2.87 3.06
C ALA A 92 3.53 3.26 2.52
N VAL A 93 4.42 2.27 2.42
CA VAL A 93 5.83 2.50 2.15
C VAL A 93 6.42 1.35 1.35
N MET A 94 7.12 1.64 0.25
CA MET A 94 7.93 0.68 -0.50
C MET A 94 9.42 1.00 -0.38
N ARG A 95 10.25 -0.01 -0.09
CA ARG A 95 11.71 0.10 0.06
C ARG A 95 12.42 -1.16 -0.44
N THR A 96 13.75 -1.12 -0.44
CA THR A 96 14.63 -2.23 -0.85
C THR A 96 15.63 -2.61 0.26
N PRO A 97 15.21 -3.32 1.32
CA PRO A 97 16.11 -3.71 2.41
C PRO A 97 17.14 -4.74 1.97
N LYS A 98 18.26 -4.80 2.70
CA LYS A 98 19.23 -5.89 2.63
C LYS A 98 18.97 -6.88 3.76
N ILE A 99 18.39 -8.04 3.45
CA ILE A 99 18.10 -9.12 4.40
C ILE A 99 19.05 -10.27 4.09
N ASP A 100 19.83 -10.71 5.09
CA ASP A 100 20.88 -11.72 4.92
C ASP A 100 21.86 -11.40 3.78
N GLY A 101 22.19 -10.12 3.62
CA GLY A 101 23.07 -9.60 2.57
C GLY A 101 22.46 -9.56 1.16
N GLN A 102 21.21 -10.00 0.98
CA GLN A 102 20.49 -9.98 -0.30
C GLN A 102 19.57 -8.77 -0.37
N LEU A 103 19.53 -8.12 -1.53
CA LEU A 103 18.54 -7.08 -1.79
C LEU A 103 17.15 -7.74 -1.93
N GLU A 104 16.18 -7.29 -1.15
CA GLU A 104 14.78 -7.70 -1.26
C GLU A 104 13.90 -6.51 -1.63
N LEU A 105 12.63 -6.79 -1.94
CA LEU A 105 11.58 -5.78 -2.04
C LEU A 105 10.71 -5.85 -0.80
N PHE A 106 10.37 -4.68 -0.31
CA PHE A 106 9.58 -4.54 0.89
C PHE A 106 8.48 -3.52 0.69
N SER A 107 7.30 -3.86 1.16
CA SER A 107 6.22 -2.93 1.39
C SER A 107 5.75 -3.04 2.84
N ALA A 108 5.35 -1.93 3.44
CA ALA A 108 4.55 -1.94 4.65
C ALA A 108 3.31 -1.08 4.50
N ARG A 109 2.27 -1.43 5.26
CA ARG A 109 1.10 -0.61 5.51
C ARG A 109 0.88 -0.50 7.02
N ILE A 110 0.79 0.73 7.51
CA ILE A 110 0.85 1.09 8.93
C ILE A 110 -0.39 1.92 9.25
N LYS A 111 -1.32 1.38 10.05
CA LYS A 111 -2.44 2.16 10.59
C LYS A 111 -2.02 2.83 11.88
N VAL A 112 -2.32 4.12 12.00
CA VAL A 112 -1.88 4.93 13.11
C VAL A 112 -3.09 5.50 13.84
N ALA A 113 -3.07 5.48 15.17
CA ALA A 113 -4.03 6.20 15.99
C ALA A 113 -3.81 7.72 15.85
N PRO A 114 -4.81 8.58 16.16
CA PRO A 114 -4.63 10.04 16.18
C PRO A 114 -3.49 10.53 17.09
N THR A 115 -3.07 9.70 18.05
CA THR A 115 -1.96 9.91 19.00
C THR A 115 -0.60 9.45 18.48
N GLY A 116 -0.53 8.93 17.25
CA GLY A 116 0.70 8.48 16.60
C GLY A 116 1.11 7.04 16.93
N GLU A 117 0.37 6.30 17.76
CA GLU A 117 0.65 4.88 18.00
C GLU A 117 0.22 4.00 16.82
N ILE A 118 1.01 2.98 16.49
CA ILE A 118 0.69 2.00 15.45
C ILE A 118 -0.37 1.03 15.99
N GLN A 119 -1.54 1.00 15.36
CA GLN A 119 -2.63 0.07 15.68
C GLN A 119 -2.54 -1.22 14.87
N GLU A 120 -2.04 -1.11 13.64
CA GLU A 120 -1.94 -2.24 12.74
C GLU A 120 -0.68 -2.11 11.88
N LEU A 121 0.06 -3.20 11.71
CA LEU A 121 1.27 -3.25 10.89
C LEU A 121 1.24 -4.46 9.96
N GLU A 122 1.07 -4.19 8.68
CA GLU A 122 1.16 -5.18 7.62
C GLU A 122 2.52 -5.07 6.95
N LEU A 123 3.37 -6.07 7.15
CA LEU A 123 4.69 -6.20 6.52
C LEU A 123 4.59 -7.14 5.32
N TYR A 124 5.17 -6.74 4.20
CA TYR A 124 5.12 -7.49 2.97
C TYR A 124 6.48 -7.53 2.29
N ASN A 125 7.08 -8.72 2.22
CA ASN A 125 8.42 -8.96 1.71
C ASN A 125 8.34 -9.88 0.50
N ALA A 126 8.95 -9.48 -0.61
CA ALA A 126 9.29 -10.36 -1.71
C ALA A 126 10.81 -10.55 -1.72
N GLY A 127 11.23 -11.80 -1.50
CA GLY A 127 12.63 -12.22 -1.55
C GLY A 127 12.91 -13.16 -2.72
N LYS A 128 14.14 -13.67 -2.82
CA LYS A 128 14.51 -14.62 -3.87
C LYS A 128 13.58 -15.83 -3.89
N GLY A 129 13.03 -16.14 -5.07
CA GLY A 129 12.09 -17.26 -5.27
C GLY A 129 10.60 -16.92 -5.02
N SER A 130 10.28 -15.70 -4.58
CA SER A 130 8.89 -15.22 -4.40
C SER A 130 8.04 -15.28 -5.67
N HIS A 131 8.64 -14.88 -6.80
CA HIS A 131 8.01 -14.76 -8.10
C HIS A 131 9.07 -14.82 -9.21
N MET A 132 8.67 -15.21 -10.43
CA MET A 132 9.61 -15.32 -11.56
C MET A 132 10.21 -13.98 -12.02
N LEU A 133 9.53 -12.88 -11.72
CA LEU A 133 9.98 -11.51 -12.02
C LEU A 133 10.82 -10.88 -10.89
N PHE A 134 11.25 -11.67 -9.91
CA PHE A 134 12.07 -11.16 -8.81
C PHE A 134 13.44 -10.67 -9.31
N LYS A 135 13.59 -9.34 -9.39
CA LYS A 135 14.81 -8.66 -9.85
C LYS A 135 14.96 -7.28 -9.17
N PRO A 136 15.15 -7.22 -7.84
CA PRO A 136 15.22 -5.97 -7.10
C PRO A 136 16.34 -5.02 -7.55
N GLU A 137 17.42 -5.56 -8.15
CA GLU A 137 18.53 -4.77 -8.71
C GLU A 137 18.10 -3.93 -9.91
N GLY A 138 17.02 -4.34 -10.60
CA GLY A 138 16.45 -3.65 -11.76
C GLY A 138 15.71 -2.36 -11.42
N LEU A 139 15.38 -2.11 -10.15
CA LEU A 139 14.90 -0.80 -9.72
C LEU A 139 16.01 0.25 -9.85
N PRO A 140 15.68 1.52 -10.19
CA PRO A 140 16.65 2.60 -10.11
C PRO A 140 17.14 2.79 -8.66
N ASN A 141 18.33 3.39 -8.50
CA ASN A 141 18.89 3.63 -7.17
C ASN A 141 18.05 4.61 -6.33
N GLU A 142 17.37 5.53 -6.99
CA GLU A 142 16.40 6.46 -6.42
C GLU A 142 15.07 6.32 -7.16
N ALA A 143 13.96 6.52 -6.46
CA ALA A 143 12.67 6.56 -7.12
C ALA A 143 12.59 7.81 -8.02
N PRO A 144 11.99 7.73 -9.23
CA PRO A 144 11.74 8.92 -10.04
C PRO A 144 11.03 10.02 -9.23
N ALA A 145 11.45 11.27 -9.41
CA ALA A 145 10.91 12.43 -8.67
C ALA A 145 9.38 12.57 -8.77
N LEU A 146 8.77 11.97 -9.80
CA LEU A 146 7.33 11.89 -9.96
C LEU A 146 6.62 11.31 -8.71
N TRP A 147 7.21 10.31 -8.06
CA TRP A 147 6.65 9.67 -6.86
C TRP A 147 6.50 10.61 -5.66
N SER A 148 7.31 11.67 -5.56
CA SER A 148 7.24 12.63 -4.45
C SER A 148 6.66 13.99 -4.86
N SER A 149 6.40 14.20 -6.16
CA SER A 149 5.80 15.43 -6.66
C SER A 149 4.34 15.59 -6.24
N ASP A 150 3.93 16.83 -5.97
CA ASP A 150 2.53 17.17 -5.69
C ASP A 150 1.68 16.92 -6.94
N ALA A 151 0.61 16.14 -6.78
CA ALA A 151 -0.42 15.95 -7.79
C ALA A 151 -1.79 15.86 -7.11
N PRO A 152 -2.30 16.98 -6.56
CA PRO A 152 -3.43 16.94 -5.67
C PRO A 152 -4.70 16.39 -6.33
N ALA A 153 -5.39 15.50 -5.62
CA ALA A 153 -6.64 14.90 -6.07
C ALA A 153 -7.45 14.42 -4.86
N THR A 154 -8.77 14.30 -5.02
CA THR A 154 -9.63 13.74 -3.95
C THR A 154 -9.35 12.25 -3.76
N HIS A 155 -9.50 11.74 -2.53
CA HIS A 155 -9.32 10.32 -2.21
C HIS A 155 -10.16 9.42 -3.12
N GLU A 156 -11.46 9.71 -3.21
CA GLU A 156 -12.40 8.98 -4.09
C GLU A 156 -11.91 8.94 -5.55
N SER A 157 -11.46 10.09 -6.08
CA SER A 157 -10.97 10.14 -7.46
C SER A 157 -9.70 9.31 -7.69
N LEU A 158 -8.78 9.30 -6.71
CA LEU A 158 -7.56 8.50 -6.77
C LEU A 158 -7.89 7.02 -6.72
N VAL A 159 -8.72 6.59 -5.76
CA VAL A 159 -9.16 5.19 -5.64
C VAL A 159 -9.85 4.72 -6.92
N LYS A 160 -10.76 5.52 -7.48
CA LYS A 160 -11.44 5.18 -8.74
C LYS A 160 -10.49 5.04 -9.94
N ILE A 161 -9.44 5.86 -10.00
CA ILE A 161 -8.43 5.76 -11.07
C ILE A 161 -7.57 4.52 -10.86
N ILE A 162 -7.14 4.26 -9.62
CA ILE A 162 -6.33 3.08 -9.27
C ILE A 162 -7.12 1.80 -9.55
N ASP A 163 -8.38 1.70 -9.11
CA ASP A 163 -9.26 0.54 -9.29
C ASP A 163 -9.54 0.22 -10.78
N SER A 164 -9.43 1.20 -11.67
CA SER A 164 -9.54 0.96 -13.13
C SER A 164 -8.46 0.01 -13.68
N TYR A 165 -7.33 -0.15 -12.97
CA TYR A 165 -6.27 -1.08 -13.33
C TYR A 165 -6.65 -2.55 -13.10
N PRO A 166 -6.96 -3.01 -11.87
CA PRO A 166 -7.41 -4.38 -11.66
C PRO A 166 -8.71 -4.69 -12.40
N GLU A 167 -9.63 -3.72 -12.58
CA GLU A 167 -10.81 -3.93 -13.43
C GLU A 167 -10.47 -4.22 -14.90
N GLY A 168 -9.51 -3.49 -15.47
CA GLY A 168 -9.04 -3.73 -16.83
C GLY A 168 -8.39 -5.09 -16.97
N MET A 169 -7.60 -5.52 -15.99
CA MET A 169 -6.97 -6.85 -15.99
C MET A 169 -8.00 -7.97 -15.83
N GLU A 170 -8.98 -7.81 -14.95
CA GLU A 170 -10.05 -8.79 -14.73
C GLU A 170 -10.86 -9.04 -16.01
N LYS A 171 -11.13 -7.98 -16.78
CA LYS A 171 -11.89 -8.05 -18.04
C LYS A 171 -11.02 -8.27 -19.28
N GLY A 172 -9.70 -8.39 -19.11
CA GLY A 172 -8.76 -8.47 -20.25
C GLY A 172 -8.87 -7.28 -21.20
N ASN A 173 -9.31 -6.11 -20.71
CA ASN A 173 -9.63 -4.94 -21.51
C ASN A 173 -8.87 -3.70 -21.02
N GLY A 174 -7.77 -3.40 -21.72
CA GLY A 174 -6.93 -2.23 -21.48
C GLY A 174 -7.63 -0.87 -21.55
N SER A 175 -8.72 -0.75 -22.32
CA SER A 175 -9.44 0.53 -22.47
C SER A 175 -10.14 1.00 -21.18
N ILE A 176 -10.32 0.09 -20.22
CA ILE A 176 -10.90 0.40 -18.90
C ILE A 176 -9.87 1.13 -18.03
N THR A 177 -8.60 0.71 -18.13
CA THR A 177 -7.53 1.28 -17.32
C THR A 177 -7.20 2.69 -17.77
N LYS A 178 -7.30 3.63 -16.83
CA LYS A 178 -6.95 5.03 -17.04
C LYS A 178 -5.44 5.26 -17.00
N ALA A 179 -4.67 4.55 -17.82
CA ALA A 179 -3.21 4.72 -17.89
C ALA A 179 -2.81 5.84 -18.84
N SER A 180 -1.79 6.61 -18.47
CA SER A 180 -1.09 7.50 -19.39
C SER A 180 -0.41 6.68 -20.49
N PRO A 181 -0.35 7.16 -21.75
CA PRO A 181 0.43 6.53 -22.81
C PRO A 181 1.91 6.33 -22.47
N THR A 182 2.44 7.13 -21.55
CA THR A 182 3.84 7.04 -21.07
C THR A 182 3.99 6.29 -19.75
N CYS A 183 2.94 5.58 -19.30
CA CYS A 183 2.99 4.89 -18.02
C CYS A 183 4.09 3.81 -18.01
N ASN A 184 5.02 3.91 -17.06
CA ASN A 184 6.04 2.90 -16.84
C ASN A 184 5.64 1.97 -15.68
N ARG A 185 6.10 0.72 -15.71
CA ARG A 185 5.76 -0.29 -14.72
C ARG A 185 6.96 -1.11 -14.28
N PHE A 186 7.11 -1.27 -12.97
CA PHE A 186 8.07 -2.17 -12.34
C PHE A 186 7.35 -3.29 -11.60
N GLU A 187 7.60 -4.54 -11.99
CA GLU A 187 7.06 -5.74 -11.34
C GLU A 187 8.18 -6.47 -10.62
N ASN A 188 8.18 -6.47 -9.29
CA ASN A 188 9.28 -7.01 -8.50
C ASN A 188 10.68 -6.54 -8.94
N GLY A 189 10.76 -5.26 -9.37
CA GLY A 189 11.99 -4.63 -9.85
C GLY A 189 12.35 -4.92 -11.30
N GLN A 190 11.64 -5.82 -11.98
CA GLN A 190 11.71 -5.96 -13.43
C GLN A 190 10.94 -4.81 -14.10
N GLU A 191 11.62 -4.01 -14.92
CA GLU A 191 10.97 -3.00 -15.76
C GLU A 191 10.21 -3.70 -16.90
N MET A 192 8.93 -3.37 -17.04
CA MET A 192 8.04 -3.95 -18.05
C MET A 192 7.97 -3.09 -19.33
N GLY A 193 8.50 -1.86 -19.27
CA GLY A 193 8.55 -0.90 -20.37
C GLY A 193 7.47 0.18 -20.32
N VAL A 194 7.60 1.17 -21.20
CA VAL A 194 6.69 2.32 -21.29
C VAL A 194 5.41 1.97 -22.07
N GLY A 195 4.27 2.47 -21.59
CA GLY A 195 2.97 2.30 -22.24
C GLY A 195 2.41 0.88 -22.12
N VAL A 196 2.81 0.15 -21.08
CA VAL A 196 2.36 -1.24 -20.83
C VAL A 196 1.28 -1.35 -19.76
N CYS A 197 1.01 -0.28 -19.02
CA CYS A 197 0.07 -0.30 -17.88
C CYS A 197 -1.39 -0.58 -18.27
N ASN A 198 -1.74 -0.54 -19.56
CA ASN A 198 -3.06 -0.90 -20.07
C ASN A 198 -3.01 -2.07 -21.07
N LYS A 199 -1.93 -2.85 -21.10
CA LYS A 199 -1.78 -4.00 -22.00
C LYS A 199 -1.95 -5.28 -21.20
N PHE A 200 -3.14 -5.87 -21.24
CA PHE A 200 -3.44 -7.12 -20.55
C PHE A 200 -3.51 -8.27 -21.54
N PRO A 201 -2.46 -9.11 -21.64
CA PRO A 201 -2.47 -10.26 -22.54
C PRO A 201 -3.34 -11.42 -22.02
N PHE A 202 -3.91 -11.28 -20.82
CA PHE A 202 -4.75 -12.28 -20.18
C PHE A 202 -5.75 -11.62 -19.21
N GLU A 203 -6.83 -12.33 -18.95
CA GLU A 203 -7.77 -12.05 -17.86
C GLU A 203 -7.20 -12.60 -16.54
N TYR A 204 -7.37 -11.84 -15.46
CA TYR A 204 -6.96 -12.27 -14.13
C TYR A 204 -8.00 -11.81 -13.08
N PRO A 205 -8.86 -12.71 -12.56
CA PRO A 205 -9.83 -12.36 -11.54
C PRO A 205 -9.19 -11.71 -10.32
N VAL A 206 -9.76 -10.61 -9.82
CA VAL A 206 -9.25 -9.91 -8.63
C VAL A 206 -10.27 -10.00 -7.51
N VAL A 207 -10.00 -10.84 -6.51
CA VAL A 207 -10.99 -11.22 -5.49
C VAL A 207 -10.84 -10.49 -4.15
N TYR A 208 -9.73 -9.80 -3.93
CA TYR A 208 -9.53 -8.87 -2.81
C TYR A 208 -8.92 -7.58 -3.32
N ARG A 209 -9.42 -6.45 -2.82
CA ARG A 209 -8.96 -5.10 -3.16
C ARG A 209 -8.98 -4.22 -1.90
N ARG A 210 -7.85 -3.62 -1.55
CA ARG A 210 -7.76 -2.56 -0.52
C ARG A 210 -6.98 -1.38 -1.08
N TYR A 211 -7.38 -0.17 -0.72
CA TYR A 211 -6.82 1.07 -1.26
C TYR A 211 -6.43 2.05 -0.17
N TYR A 212 -5.31 2.74 -0.39
CA TYR A 212 -4.85 3.86 0.43
C TYR A 212 -4.30 4.93 -0.51
N ALA A 213 -4.66 6.20 -0.30
CA ALA A 213 -4.36 7.26 -1.23
C ALA A 213 -3.85 8.54 -0.53
N ASP A 214 -2.71 9.03 -0.99
CA ASP A 214 -2.15 10.31 -0.58
C ASP A 214 -2.68 11.41 -1.51
N THR A 215 -3.65 12.17 -1.01
CA THR A 215 -4.35 13.22 -1.75
C THR A 215 -3.45 14.39 -2.13
N LYS A 216 -2.27 14.54 -1.52
CA LYS A 216 -1.30 15.59 -1.85
C LYS A 216 -0.44 15.18 -3.04
N THR A 217 0.13 13.98 -3.01
CA THR A 217 1.10 13.51 -4.01
C THR A 217 0.44 12.76 -5.15
N GLY A 218 -0.83 12.38 -5.03
CA GLY A 218 -1.51 11.54 -6.02
C GLY A 218 -0.95 10.11 -6.07
N VAL A 219 -0.22 9.67 -5.04
CA VAL A 219 0.28 8.30 -4.92
C VAL A 219 -0.72 7.47 -4.13
N GLY A 220 -0.95 6.24 -4.55
CA GLY A 220 -1.75 5.30 -3.76
C GLY A 220 -1.16 3.90 -3.75
N LEU A 221 -1.51 3.14 -2.72
CA LEU A 221 -1.28 1.70 -2.61
C LEU A 221 -2.59 0.98 -2.93
N GLY A 222 -2.54 0.03 -3.86
CA GLY A 222 -3.53 -1.03 -4.01
C GLY A 222 -2.97 -2.36 -3.51
N ALA A 223 -3.68 -3.03 -2.60
CA ALA A 223 -3.37 -4.40 -2.19
C ALA A 223 -4.39 -5.35 -2.81
N PHE A 224 -3.90 -6.34 -3.57
CA PHE A 224 -4.73 -7.16 -4.45
C PHE A 224 -4.42 -8.64 -4.35
N LEU A 225 -5.47 -9.47 -4.40
CA LEU A 225 -5.34 -10.89 -4.71
C LEU A 225 -5.84 -11.16 -6.12
N PHE A 226 -4.88 -11.40 -7.02
CA PHE A 226 -5.14 -11.92 -8.35
C PHE A 226 -5.26 -13.44 -8.25
N SER A 227 -6.47 -13.95 -8.47
CA SER A 227 -6.84 -15.33 -8.21
C SER A 227 -6.76 -16.20 -9.46
N THR A 228 -6.17 -17.38 -9.31
CA THR A 228 -6.19 -18.45 -10.31
C THR A 228 -7.39 -19.38 -10.17
N LEU A 229 -8.30 -19.10 -9.21
CA LEU A 229 -9.52 -19.87 -8.98
C LEU A 229 -10.43 -19.88 -10.23
N ASN A 230 -11.34 -20.86 -10.28
CA ASN A 230 -12.31 -21.07 -11.37
C ASN A 230 -11.73 -21.47 -12.73
N GLY A 231 -10.70 -22.31 -12.76
CA GLY A 231 -10.24 -22.90 -14.03
C GLY A 231 -9.68 -21.89 -15.03
N SER A 232 -9.15 -20.77 -14.53
CA SER A 232 -8.47 -19.79 -15.36
C SER A 232 -7.43 -20.48 -16.26
N LYS A 233 -7.28 -20.01 -17.51
CA LYS A 233 -6.22 -20.51 -18.42
C LYS A 233 -4.85 -20.46 -17.75
N ARG A 234 -4.65 -19.53 -16.82
CA ARG A 234 -3.43 -19.40 -16.02
C ARG A 234 -3.18 -20.59 -15.09
N LYS A 235 -4.22 -21.09 -14.40
CA LYS A 235 -4.09 -22.30 -13.58
C LYS A 235 -3.69 -23.51 -14.44
N ALA A 236 -4.26 -23.64 -15.64
CA ALA A 236 -3.87 -24.69 -16.59
C ALA A 236 -2.41 -24.56 -17.07
N MET A 237 -1.87 -23.33 -17.11
CA MET A 237 -0.46 -23.04 -17.40
C MET A 237 0.46 -23.13 -16.16
N GLY A 238 -0.06 -23.57 -15.00
CA GLY A 238 0.73 -23.74 -13.78
C GLY A 238 1.03 -22.45 -13.01
N PHE A 239 0.39 -21.33 -13.34
CA PHE A 239 0.49 -20.12 -12.53
C PHE A 239 -0.24 -20.31 -11.19
N LYS A 240 0.34 -19.75 -10.13
CA LYS A 240 -0.28 -19.61 -8.81
C LYS A 240 -1.03 -18.28 -8.71
N ALA A 241 -1.90 -18.18 -7.70
CA ALA A 241 -2.49 -16.90 -7.31
C ALA A 241 -1.38 -15.93 -6.89
N LEU A 242 -1.63 -14.64 -7.05
CA LEU A 242 -0.65 -13.59 -6.81
C LEU A 242 -1.23 -12.60 -5.81
N TRP A 243 -0.62 -12.53 -4.63
CA TRP A 243 -0.86 -11.46 -3.67
C TRP A 243 0.16 -10.36 -3.91
N LEU A 244 -0.28 -9.10 -3.92
CA LEU A 244 0.63 -8.00 -4.17
C LEU A 244 0.21 -6.67 -3.56
N HIS A 245 1.23 -5.89 -3.25
CA HIS A 245 1.15 -4.46 -2.94
C HIS A 245 1.67 -3.70 -4.16
N GLU A 246 0.79 -2.97 -4.83
CA GLU A 246 1.12 -2.22 -6.04
C GLU A 246 0.87 -0.74 -5.80
N TYR A 247 1.91 0.05 -6.03
CA TYR A 247 1.91 1.49 -5.87
C TYR A 247 1.61 2.13 -7.21
N PHE A 248 0.75 3.13 -7.19
CA PHE A 248 0.29 3.86 -8.35
C PHE A 248 0.61 5.33 -8.16
N LYS A 249 1.25 5.95 -9.16
CA LYS A 249 1.26 7.40 -9.28
C LYS A 249 0.16 7.81 -10.23
N VAL A 250 -0.72 8.70 -9.78
CA VAL A 250 -1.78 9.31 -10.60
C VAL A 250 -1.43 10.77 -10.86
N GLU A 251 -1.51 11.18 -12.13
CA GLU A 251 -1.38 12.57 -12.55
C GLU A 251 -2.40 12.88 -13.65
N LYS A 252 -3.00 14.08 -13.59
CA LYS A 252 -3.95 14.54 -14.61
C LYS A 252 -5.08 13.53 -14.88
N GLY A 253 -5.52 12.83 -13.84
CA GLY A 253 -6.59 11.84 -13.93
C GLY A 253 -6.17 10.48 -14.52
N GLN A 254 -4.87 10.21 -14.69
CA GLN A 254 -4.34 8.98 -15.28
C GLN A 254 -3.22 8.37 -14.44
N ILE A 255 -3.07 7.04 -14.48
CA ILE A 255 -1.94 6.31 -13.91
C ILE A 255 -0.69 6.62 -14.75
N ALA A 256 0.27 7.30 -14.14
CA ALA A 256 1.53 7.70 -14.74
C ALA A 256 2.67 6.71 -14.45
N MET A 257 2.60 5.95 -13.35
CA MET A 257 3.59 4.93 -13.02
C MET A 257 3.02 3.86 -12.09
N ILE A 258 3.56 2.65 -12.19
CA ILE A 258 3.23 1.51 -11.34
C ILE A 258 4.51 0.86 -10.80
N ALA A 259 4.53 0.52 -9.50
CA ALA A 259 5.59 -0.30 -8.90
C ALA A 259 4.98 -1.35 -7.96
N ALA A 260 5.28 -2.64 -8.19
CA ALA A 260 4.67 -3.74 -7.46
C ALA A 260 5.69 -4.56 -6.66
N VAL A 261 5.31 -4.91 -5.43
CA VAL A 261 5.88 -6.00 -4.63
C VAL A 261 4.88 -7.14 -4.67
N MET A 262 5.30 -8.35 -5.04
CA MET A 262 4.40 -9.47 -5.36
C MET A 262 4.99 -10.81 -4.89
N ASN A 263 4.14 -11.72 -4.42
CA ASN A 263 4.48 -13.09 -4.10
C ASN A 263 3.45 -14.03 -4.72
N ASN A 264 3.91 -15.16 -5.24
CA ASN A 264 3.01 -16.29 -5.48
C ASN A 264 2.44 -16.78 -4.13
N VAL A 265 1.14 -17.03 -4.10
CA VAL A 265 0.44 -17.58 -2.94
C VAL A 265 -0.38 -18.79 -3.35
N GLU A 266 -0.75 -19.61 -2.36
CA GLU A 266 -1.62 -20.76 -2.60
C GLU A 266 -3.05 -20.33 -2.92
N ASP A 267 -3.79 -21.16 -3.66
CA ASP A 267 -5.17 -20.88 -4.10
C ASP A 267 -6.15 -20.63 -2.92
N ASN A 268 -5.83 -21.11 -1.72
CA ASN A 268 -6.64 -20.95 -0.51
C ASN A 268 -6.27 -19.71 0.31
N PHE A 269 -5.49 -18.78 -0.25
CA PHE A 269 -5.11 -17.53 0.41
C PHE A 269 -6.34 -16.75 0.88
N LYS A 270 -6.29 -16.28 2.12
CA LYS A 270 -7.29 -15.38 2.71
C LYS A 270 -6.58 -14.16 3.26
N ASP A 271 -6.93 -12.98 2.78
CA ASP A 271 -6.39 -11.74 3.34
C ASP A 271 -6.86 -11.58 4.79
N VAL A 272 -5.92 -11.59 5.74
CA VAL A 272 -6.21 -11.47 7.18
C VAL A 272 -6.63 -10.06 7.58
N TRP A 273 -6.53 -9.10 6.66
CA TRP A 273 -6.95 -7.71 6.82
C TRP A 273 -8.27 -7.39 6.11
N SER A 274 -8.83 -8.32 5.32
CA SER A 274 -10.16 -8.14 4.75
C SER A 274 -11.20 -8.03 5.88
N PRO A 275 -12.21 -7.15 5.75
CA PRO A 275 -13.36 -7.16 6.64
C PRO A 275 -13.96 -8.58 6.69
N ALA A 276 -14.25 -9.06 7.90
CA ALA A 276 -14.87 -10.37 8.12
C ALA A 276 -16.31 -10.42 7.60
#